data_AF-A0A3D8V9W3-F1
#
_entry.id   AF-A0A3D8V9W3-F1
#
_cell.length_a   1.000
_cell.length_b   1.000
_cell.length_c   1.000
_cell.angle_alpha   90.00
_cell.angle_beta   90.00
_cell.angle_gamma   90.00
#
_symmetry.space_group_name_H-M   'P 1'
#
loop_
_entity.id
_entity.type
_entity.pdbx_description
1 polymer ?
#
loop_
_entity_poly.entity_id
_entity_poly.type
_entity_poly.pdbx_seq_one_letter_code
_entity_poly.pdbx_strand_id
1 'polypeptide(L)'
;MDQSAGWVIYEDYGNREEPRRLLSLLPAHNSYASVARIMERMYAERFASMEEPVPSGRRPRRPRFMAQKDAVDGAIYVGHLPVYIGAYAHRLRVTESTLEFWYRIATQAQSARPVFEDRHQVLAIGWKFPP
;
A
#
# COMPACT_ATOMS: atom_id res chain seq x y z
N MET A 1 -5.15 -15.19 -14.13
CA MET A 1 -5.96 -14.22 -14.90
C MET A 1 -5.13 -12.94 -15.04
N ASP A 2 -4.88 -12.48 -16.26
CA ASP A 2 -4.23 -11.18 -16.46
C ASP A 2 -5.27 -10.10 -16.21
N GLN A 3 -5.06 -9.27 -15.20
CA GLN A 3 -5.92 -8.13 -14.92
C GLN A 3 -5.30 -6.85 -15.48
N SER A 4 -6.18 -5.96 -15.93
CA SER A 4 -5.85 -4.55 -16.15
C SER A 4 -5.32 -3.91 -14.86
N ALA A 5 -4.71 -2.74 -14.98
CA ALA A 5 -4.16 -1.95 -13.89
C ALA A 5 -5.01 -1.92 -12.60
N GLY A 6 -4.36 -1.66 -11.46
CA GLY A 6 -5.01 -1.56 -10.16
C GLY A 6 -4.08 -1.06 -9.07
N TRP A 7 -4.63 -0.84 -7.88
CA TRP A 7 -3.83 -0.52 -6.70
C TRP A 7 -3.57 -1.78 -5.90
N VAL A 8 -2.31 -2.04 -5.59
CA VAL A 8 -1.87 -3.14 -4.74
C VAL A 8 -1.54 -2.58 -3.37
N ILE A 9 -2.24 -3.03 -2.34
CA ILE A 9 -1.96 -2.68 -0.95
C ILE A 9 -1.33 -3.89 -0.28
N TYR A 10 -0.12 -3.75 0.26
CA TYR A 10 0.59 -4.81 0.95
C TYR A 10 1.29 -4.31 2.20
N GLU A 11 1.56 -5.20 3.15
CA GLU A 11 2.41 -4.90 4.30
C GLU A 11 3.87 -5.27 4.01
N ASP A 12 4.78 -4.43 4.49
CA ASP A 12 6.21 -4.65 4.47
C ASP A 12 6.77 -4.42 5.89
N TYR A 13 7.63 -5.34 6.34
CA TYR A 13 8.33 -5.25 7.62
C TYR A 13 9.78 -4.75 7.44
N GLY A 14 10.13 -4.28 6.25
CA GLY A 14 11.44 -3.75 5.91
C GLY A 14 12.49 -4.85 5.85
N ASN A 15 13.59 -4.68 6.57
CA ASN A 15 14.71 -5.63 6.61
C ASN A 15 14.47 -6.83 7.55
N ARG A 16 13.29 -6.96 8.16
CA ARG A 16 12.95 -8.17 8.91
C ARG A 16 12.67 -9.29 7.91
N GLU A 17 13.07 -10.51 8.24
CA GLU A 17 12.82 -11.72 7.43
C GLU A 17 11.32 -12.11 7.35
N GLU A 18 10.42 -11.15 7.53
CA GLU A 18 8.98 -11.37 7.40
C GLU A 18 8.56 -11.16 5.94
N PRO A 19 7.80 -12.10 5.36
CA PRO A 19 7.37 -11.99 3.97
C PRO A 19 6.40 -10.83 3.80
N ARG A 20 6.61 -10.05 2.74
CA ARG A 20 5.63 -9.05 2.29
C ARG A 20 4.30 -9.74 2.01
N ARG A 21 3.21 -9.21 2.57
CA ARG A 21 1.89 -9.85 2.49
C ARG A 21 0.89 -8.93 1.83
N LEU A 22 0.16 -9.48 0.85
CA LEU A 22 -0.95 -8.80 0.21
C LEU A 22 -2.07 -8.54 1.23
N LEU A 23 -2.53 -7.28 1.29
CA LEU A 23 -3.65 -6.87 2.14
C LEU A 23 -4.92 -6.64 1.31
N SER A 24 -4.81 -5.97 0.16
CA SER A 24 -5.96 -5.67 -0.70
C SER A 24 -5.55 -5.35 -2.14
N LEU A 25 -6.49 -5.58 -3.05
CA LEU A 25 -6.44 -5.16 -4.46
C LEU A 25 -7.62 -4.22 -4.71
N LEU A 26 -7.33 -2.99 -5.14
CA LEU A 26 -8.37 -2.01 -5.45
C LEU A 26 -8.40 -1.68 -6.95
N PRO A 27 -9.57 -1.30 -7.50
CA PRO A 27 -9.70 -0.92 -8.90
C PRO A 27 -8.81 0.27 -9.29
N ALA A 28 -8.30 0.28 -10.53
CA ALA A 28 -7.45 1.37 -11.06
C ALA A 28 -8.07 2.76 -10.98
N HIS A 29 -9.40 2.87 -11.09
CA HIS A 29 -10.09 4.16 -11.08
C HIS A 29 -10.15 4.82 -9.71
N ASN A 30 -9.72 4.12 -8.64
CA ASN A 30 -9.63 4.72 -7.33
C ASN A 30 -8.58 5.84 -7.33
N SER A 31 -8.99 7.02 -6.87
CA SER A 31 -8.06 8.14 -6.71
C SER A 31 -7.04 7.85 -5.60
N TYR A 32 -5.87 8.50 -5.69
CA TYR A 32 -4.87 8.49 -4.62
C TYR A 32 -5.49 8.78 -3.25
N ALA A 33 -6.32 9.82 -3.15
CA ALA A 33 -6.94 10.23 -1.89
C ALA A 33 -7.90 9.16 -1.35
N SER A 34 -8.62 8.45 -2.23
CA SER A 34 -9.50 7.34 -1.84
C SER A 34 -8.69 6.17 -1.29
N VAL A 35 -7.62 5.78 -1.98
CA VAL A 35 -6.74 4.67 -1.56
C VAL A 35 -6.05 4.99 -0.24
N ALA A 36 -5.52 6.22 -0.10
CA ALA A 36 -4.94 6.69 1.15
C ALA A 36 -5.90 6.53 2.33
N ARG A 37 -7.14 7.04 2.23
CA ARG A 37 -8.15 6.91 3.30
C ARG A 37 -8.48 5.46 3.64
N ILE A 38 -8.54 4.58 2.64
CA ILE A 38 -8.76 3.14 2.86
C ILE A 38 -7.60 2.57 3.67
N MET A 39 -6.35 2.86 3.29
CA MET A 39 -5.17 2.38 4.00
C MET A 39 -5.07 2.92 5.43
N GLU A 40 -5.33 4.21 5.63
CA GLU A 40 -5.36 4.83 6.97
C GLU A 40 -6.38 4.14 7.87
N ARG A 41 -7.58 3.86 7.33
CA ARG A 41 -8.64 3.14 8.05
C ARG A 41 -8.22 1.70 8.37
N MET A 42 -7.71 0.95 7.40
CA MET A 42 -7.25 -0.44 7.61
C MET A 42 -6.15 -0.52 8.67
N TYR A 43 -5.21 0.44 8.65
CA TYR A 43 -4.13 0.51 9.65
C TYR A 43 -4.69 0.86 11.03
N ALA A 44 -5.55 1.88 11.11
CA ALA A 44 -6.19 2.25 12.37
C ALA A 44 -7.03 1.10 12.93
N GLU A 45 -7.84 0.39 12.13
CA GLU A 45 -8.65 -0.73 12.60
C GLU A 45 -7.81 -1.87 13.19
N ARG A 46 -6.62 -2.15 12.62
CA ARG A 46 -5.73 -3.19 13.13
C ARG A 46 -4.97 -2.79 14.40
N PHE A 47 -4.53 -1.53 14.48
CA PHE A 47 -3.60 -1.10 15.53
C PHE A 47 -4.25 -0.20 16.61
N ALA A 48 -5.41 0.39 16.37
CA ALA A 48 -6.10 1.23 17.35
C ALA A 48 -6.73 0.44 18.49
N SER A 49 -6.94 -0.87 18.37
CA SER A 49 -7.42 -1.70 19.49
C SER A 49 -6.35 -2.02 20.53
N MET A 50 -5.08 -1.61 20.31
CA MET A 50 -3.96 -1.98 21.19
C MET A 50 -3.49 -0.86 22.14
N GLU A 51 -3.92 0.40 21.99
CA GLU A 51 -3.51 1.50 22.88
C GLU A 51 -4.62 2.54 23.13
N GLU A 52 -5.18 2.45 24.35
CA GLU A 52 -5.75 3.50 25.22
C GLU A 52 -6.91 4.43 24.76
N PRO A 53 -7.73 4.90 25.73
CA PRO A 53 -8.92 5.70 25.47
C PRO A 53 -8.58 7.09 24.94
N VAL A 54 -9.34 7.53 23.93
CA VAL A 54 -9.30 8.89 23.38
C VAL A 54 -9.47 9.91 24.50
N PRO A 55 -8.51 10.84 24.74
CA PRO A 55 -8.74 11.96 25.64
C PRO A 55 -9.86 12.82 25.06
N SER A 56 -10.97 12.90 25.78
CA SER A 56 -12.11 13.74 25.41
C SER A 56 -11.69 15.20 25.34
N GLY A 57 -11.86 15.84 24.18
CA GLY A 57 -11.90 17.31 24.10
C GLY A 57 -11.16 17.97 22.95
N ARG A 58 -10.30 17.30 22.17
CA ARG A 58 -9.67 17.91 20.99
C ARG A 58 -9.64 16.94 19.82
N ARG A 59 -10.33 17.29 18.72
CA ARG A 59 -10.14 16.61 17.44
C ARG A 59 -8.65 16.71 17.07
N PRO A 60 -7.93 15.59 16.88
CA PRO A 60 -6.56 15.65 16.41
C PRO A 60 -6.55 16.31 15.03
N ARG A 61 -5.72 17.36 14.88
CA ARG A 61 -5.59 18.15 13.64
C ARG A 61 -5.09 17.32 12.44
N ARG A 62 -4.56 16.11 12.69
CA ARG A 62 -4.10 15.15 11.68
C ARG A 62 -4.45 13.72 12.15
N PRO A 63 -4.80 12.80 11.24
CA PRO A 63 -4.94 11.38 11.58
C PRO A 63 -3.64 10.86 12.19
N ARG A 64 -3.73 10.01 13.24
CA ARG A 64 -2.55 9.42 13.91
C ARG A 64 -1.67 8.62 12.94
N PHE A 65 -2.28 8.04 11.91
CA PHE A 65 -1.61 7.26 10.86
C PHE A 65 -1.83 7.92 9.49
N MET A 66 -1.37 9.15 9.31
CA MET A 66 -1.58 9.89 8.07
C MET A 66 -0.77 9.28 6.92
N ALA A 67 -1.42 9.05 5.78
CA ALA A 67 -0.78 8.56 4.57
C ALA A 67 0.23 9.56 4.00
N GLN A 68 1.37 9.03 3.56
CA GLN A 68 2.42 9.79 2.92
C GLN A 68 2.56 9.34 1.46
N LYS A 69 2.64 10.31 0.54
CA LYS A 69 2.95 10.04 -0.86
C LYS A 69 4.46 10.08 -1.02
N ASP A 70 5.03 9.04 -1.58
CA ASP A 70 6.41 9.10 -2.03
C ASP A 70 6.49 9.81 -3.39
N ALA A 71 7.43 10.74 -3.50
CA ALA A 71 7.60 11.57 -4.70
C ALA A 71 8.33 10.83 -5.84
N VAL A 72 9.01 9.72 -5.53
CA VAL A 72 9.85 8.93 -6.40
C VAL A 72 9.03 7.83 -7.07
N ASP A 73 8.39 6.95 -6.32
CA ASP A 73 7.60 5.86 -6.88
C ASP A 73 6.09 6.13 -6.94
N GLY A 74 5.64 7.24 -6.35
CA GLY A 74 4.23 7.59 -6.31
C GLY A 74 3.40 6.70 -5.38
N ALA A 75 4.04 5.81 -4.62
CA ALA A 75 3.38 4.92 -3.70
C ALA A 75 2.85 5.66 -2.46
N ILE A 76 1.92 5.00 -1.79
CA ILE A 76 1.28 5.47 -0.56
C ILE A 76 1.89 4.69 0.58
N TYR A 77 2.34 5.37 1.63
CA TYR A 77 2.87 4.75 2.84
C TYR A 77 1.99 5.12 4.02
N VAL A 78 1.60 4.14 4.83
CA VAL A 78 0.87 4.33 6.08
C VAL A 78 1.54 3.52 7.18
N GLY A 79 1.83 4.18 8.31
CA GLY A 79 2.44 3.53 9.48
C GLY A 79 3.97 3.52 9.45
N HIS A 80 4.55 2.73 10.34
CA HIS A 80 6.00 2.66 10.55
C HIS A 80 6.54 1.23 10.57
N LEU A 81 5.89 0.30 11.28
CA LEU A 81 6.25 -1.13 11.29
C LEU A 81 5.10 -2.01 11.83
N PRO A 82 4.51 -2.91 11.02
CA PRO A 82 4.67 -2.99 9.57
C PRO A 82 4.29 -1.67 8.90
N VAL A 83 4.86 -1.37 7.74
CA VAL A 83 4.39 -0.27 6.89
C VAL A 83 3.41 -0.83 5.87
N TYR A 84 2.28 -0.15 5.66
CA TYR A 84 1.37 -0.46 4.57
C TYR A 84 1.80 0.35 3.35
N ILE A 85 2.04 -0.34 2.24
CA ILE A 85 2.46 0.24 0.97
C ILE A 85 1.33 0.06 -0.05
N GLY A 86 0.91 1.16 -0.66
CA GLY A 86 -0.07 1.20 -1.75
C GLY A 86 0.62 1.58 -3.05
N ALA A 87 0.82 0.61 -3.94
CA ALA A 87 1.48 0.82 -5.23
C ALA A 87 0.45 0.79 -6.38
N TYR A 88 0.53 1.75 -7.29
CA TYR A 88 -0.23 1.69 -8.53
C TYR A 88 0.47 0.75 -9.52
N ALA A 89 -0.16 -0.38 -9.79
CA ALA A 89 0.29 -1.35 -10.77
C ALA A 89 -0.41 -1.11 -12.10
N HIS A 90 0.37 -0.93 -13.16
CA HIS A 90 -0.18 -0.77 -14.52
C HIS A 90 -0.43 -2.14 -15.20
N ARG A 91 0.10 -3.22 -14.62
CA ARG A 91 -0.15 -4.60 -15.03
C ARG A 91 -0.24 -5.50 -13.80
N LEU A 92 -1.20 -6.41 -13.80
CA LEU A 92 -1.43 -7.36 -12.73
C LEU A 92 -1.60 -8.77 -13.29
N ARG A 93 -1.02 -9.76 -12.61
CA ARG A 93 -1.25 -11.17 -12.89
C ARG A 93 -1.48 -11.89 -11.58
N VAL A 94 -2.69 -12.43 -11.45
CA VAL A 94 -3.10 -13.20 -10.26
C VAL A 94 -3.07 -14.68 -10.61
N THR A 95 -2.37 -15.45 -9.78
CA THR A 95 -2.38 -16.92 -9.76
C THR A 95 -3.05 -17.41 -8.47
N GLU A 96 -3.10 -18.74 -8.26
CA GLU A 96 -3.67 -19.33 -7.04
C GLU A 96 -2.89 -18.97 -5.77
N SER A 97 -1.58 -18.77 -5.89
CA SER A 97 -0.68 -18.58 -4.74
C SER A 97 0.07 -17.25 -4.75
N THR A 98 0.07 -16.54 -5.88
CA THR A 98 0.85 -15.31 -6.05
C THR A 98 0.09 -14.20 -6.75
N LEU A 99 0.42 -12.99 -6.34
CA LEU A 99 0.14 -11.78 -7.08
C LEU A 99 1.46 -11.29 -7.66
N GLU A 100 1.53 -11.23 -8.98
CA GLU A 100 2.60 -10.53 -9.69
C GLU A 100 2.08 -9.18 -10.17
N PHE A 101 2.87 -8.13 -9.99
CA PHE A 101 2.50 -6.80 -10.43
C PHE A 101 3.68 -5.99 -10.94
N TRP A 102 3.39 -5.11 -11.89
CA TRP A 102 4.37 -4.21 -12.48
C TRP A 102 3.99 -2.76 -12.18
N TYR A 103 4.96 -1.99 -11.70
CA TYR A 103 4.79 -0.61 -11.28
C TYR A 103 5.98 0.23 -11.76
N ARG A 104 5.80 1.55 -11.83
CA ARG A 104 6.84 2.46 -12.29
C ARG A 104 7.45 3.22 -11.12
N ILE A 105 8.77 3.35 -11.12
CA ILE A 105 9.49 4.20 -10.16
C ILE A 105 10.26 5.28 -10.90
N ALA A 106 10.30 6.51 -10.40
CA ALA A 106 11.13 7.55 -10.98
C ALA A 106 12.57 7.42 -10.45
N THR A 107 13.51 6.93 -11.24
CA THR A 107 14.91 6.82 -10.79
C THR A 107 15.64 8.16 -10.73
N GLN A 108 15.07 9.21 -11.34
CA GLN A 108 15.56 10.58 -11.30
C GLN A 108 14.43 11.55 -10.95
N ALA A 109 13.79 11.36 -9.81
CA ALA A 109 12.61 12.12 -9.39
C ALA A 109 12.81 13.65 -9.32
N GLN A 110 14.04 14.12 -9.09
CA GLN A 110 14.37 15.56 -9.00
C GLN A 110 14.77 16.20 -10.34
N SER A 111 14.77 15.43 -11.44
CA SER A 111 15.06 15.94 -12.77
C SER A 111 13.84 16.64 -13.38
N ALA A 112 14.06 17.69 -14.18
CA ALA A 112 13.01 18.31 -15.00
C ALA A 112 12.36 17.32 -16.00
N ARG A 113 13.03 16.20 -16.26
CA ARG A 113 12.51 15.06 -17.05
C ARG A 113 12.73 13.79 -16.24
N PRO A 114 11.79 13.42 -15.35
CA PRO A 114 11.92 12.21 -14.56
C PRO A 114 11.95 10.99 -15.48
N VAL A 115 12.97 10.15 -15.29
CA VAL A 115 13.09 8.85 -15.96
C VAL A 115 12.36 7.82 -15.10
N PHE A 116 11.43 7.10 -15.72
CA PHE A 116 10.70 6.04 -15.04
C PHE A 116 11.24 4.68 -15.45
N GLU A 117 11.45 3.81 -14.46
CA GLU A 117 11.80 2.41 -14.65
C GLU A 117 10.62 1.52 -14.30
N ASP A 118 10.46 0.47 -15.10
CA ASP A 118 9.48 -0.57 -14.85
C ASP A 118 10.05 -1.58 -13.85
N ARG A 119 9.29 -1.84 -12.78
CA ARG A 119 9.65 -2.78 -11.72
C ARG A 119 8.60 -3.85 -11.61
N HIS A 120 9.07 -5.07 -11.37
CA HIS A 120 8.24 -6.25 -11.16
C HIS A 120 8.38 -6.69 -9.71
N GLN A 121 7.25 -7.03 -9.11
CA GLN A 121 7.20 -7.57 -7.76
C GLN A 121 6.22 -8.73 -7.68
N VAL A 122 6.58 -9.71 -6.87
CA VAL A 122 5.77 -10.89 -6.56
C VAL A 122 5.43 -10.88 -5.08
N LEU A 123 4.16 -11.06 -4.76
CA LEU A 123 3.65 -11.23 -3.40
C LEU A 123 2.99 -12.60 -3.27
N ALA A 124 3.21 -13.26 -2.14
CA ALA A 124 2.43 -14.43 -1.79
C ALA A 124 1.01 -14.00 -1.43
N ILE A 125 0.01 -14.64 -2.05
CA ILE A 125 -1.38 -14.50 -1.64
C ILE A 125 -1.56 -15.48 -0.47
N GLY A 126 -1.40 -14.98 0.74
CA GLY A 126 -1.72 -15.73 1.95
C GLY A 126 -3.24 -15.86 2.10
N TRP A 127 -3.90 -16.64 1.26
CA TRP A 127 -5.33 -16.95 1.40
C TRP A 127 -5.53 -18.23 2.22
N LYS A 128 -6.13 -18.05 3.40
CA LYS A 128 -7.32 -18.82 3.78
C LYS A 128 -8.52 -17.92 3.46
N PHE A 129 -9.22 -18.14 2.35
CA PHE A 129 -10.63 -17.78 2.32
C PHE A 129 -11.33 -18.74 3.29
N PRO A 130 -12.10 -18.28 4.29
CA PRO A 130 -12.99 -19.20 4.97
C PRO A 130 -14.01 -19.74 3.95
N PRO A 131 -14.39 -21.03 4.06
CA PRO A 131 -15.40 -21.65 3.20
C PRO A 131 -16.76 -20.96 3.31
#